data_AF-A0A553MRA8-F1
#
_entry.id   AF-A0A553MRA8-F1
#
_cell.length_a   1.000
_cell.length_b   1.000
_cell.length_c   1.000
_cell.angle_alpha   90.00
_cell.angle_beta   90.00
_cell.angle_gamma   90.00
#
_symmetry.space_group_name_H-M   'P 1'
#
loop_
_entity.id
_entity.type
_entity.pdbx_description
1 polymer ?
#
loop_
_entity_poly.entity_id
_entity_poly.type
_entity_poly.pdbx_seq_one_letter_code
_entity_poly.pdbx_strand_id
1 'polypeptide(L)'
;PVVNRAGLPQGPSDHKVVVVTVDDCDWSVALRFGHVIGNYSCAAQGTQSGSKKSLDLTGPLLLGGVPRLPEEFPVRNHQFVGCMKDLKIDEEPIDMA
;
A
#
# COMPACT_ATOMS: atom_id res chain seq x y z
N PRO A 1 1.25 21.72 -9.81
CA PRO A 1 2.31 20.75 -10.18
C PRO A 1 3.63 21.47 -10.52
N VAL A 2 4.73 21.11 -9.86
CA VAL A 2 6.06 21.62 -10.24
C VAL A 2 6.55 20.79 -11.43
N VAL A 3 6.57 21.42 -12.61
CA VAL A 3 7.03 20.82 -13.85
C VAL A 3 8.43 21.34 -14.12
N ASN A 4 9.40 20.44 -14.34
CA ASN A 4 10.75 20.90 -14.71
C ASN A 4 10.75 21.45 -16.15
N ARG A 5 11.81 22.17 -16.53
CA ARG A 5 11.92 22.78 -17.87
C ARG A 5 11.86 21.77 -19.04
N ALA A 6 11.98 20.47 -18.76
CA ALA A 6 11.88 19.39 -19.74
C ALA A 6 10.48 18.72 -19.79
N GLY A 7 9.50 19.20 -19.01
CA GLY A 7 8.16 18.64 -19.00
C GLY A 7 8.04 17.31 -18.24
N LEU A 8 9.06 16.89 -17.48
CA LEU A 8 9.01 15.67 -16.68
C LEU A 8 8.37 15.93 -15.31
N PRO A 9 7.39 15.10 -14.89
CA PRO A 9 6.85 15.13 -13.53
C PRO A 9 7.90 14.65 -12.52
N GLN A 10 8.16 15.45 -11.47
CA GLN A 10 8.98 15.06 -10.32
C GLN A 10 8.10 14.39 -9.26
N GLY A 11 8.13 13.05 -9.20
CA GLY A 11 7.64 12.25 -8.08
C GLY A 11 8.83 11.59 -7.38
N PRO A 12 8.77 11.32 -6.06
CA PRO A 12 9.95 10.97 -5.26
C PRO A 12 10.52 9.55 -5.50
N SER A 13 9.81 8.64 -6.19
CA SER A 13 10.29 7.28 -6.42
C SER A 13 10.27 6.87 -7.90
N ASP A 14 11.38 6.30 -8.37
CA ASP A 14 11.51 5.64 -9.68
C ASP A 14 10.76 4.29 -9.72
N HIS A 15 10.56 3.66 -8.56
CA HIS A 15 9.87 2.38 -8.40
C HIS A 15 8.53 2.56 -7.68
N LYS A 16 7.43 2.14 -8.33
CA LYS A 16 6.06 2.23 -7.79
C LYS A 16 5.70 0.96 -7.05
N VAL A 17 6.45 0.69 -5.99
CA VAL A 17 6.34 -0.54 -5.21
C VAL A 17 5.66 -0.23 -3.89
N VAL A 18 4.68 -1.04 -3.52
CA VAL A 18 4.07 -1.06 -2.20
C VAL A 18 4.41 -2.40 -1.56
N VAL A 19 4.92 -2.34 -0.33
CA VAL A 19 5.15 -3.53 0.49
C VAL A 19 4.15 -3.50 1.63
N VAL A 20 3.44 -4.61 1.81
CA VAL A 20 2.54 -4.82 2.95
C VAL A 20 3.19 -5.84 3.86
N THR A 21 3.29 -5.52 5.14
CA THR A 21 3.81 -6.40 6.19
C THR A 21 2.76 -6.61 7.26
N VAL A 22 2.80 -7.77 7.90
CA VAL A 22 1.99 -8.08 9.09
C VAL A 22 2.92 -8.11 10.29
N ASP A 23 2.54 -7.43 11.38
CA ASP A 23 3.30 -7.35 12.63
C ASP A 23 4.77 -6.89 12.42
N ASP A 24 5.71 -7.40 13.21
CA ASP A 24 7.15 -7.06 13.18
C ASP A 24 7.93 -7.82 12.09
N CYS A 25 7.29 -8.08 10.94
CA CYS A 25 7.88 -8.85 9.85
C CYS A 25 9.10 -8.14 9.22
N ASP A 26 10.24 -8.84 9.14
CA ASP A 26 11.35 -8.41 8.28
C ASP A 26 10.95 -8.65 6.82
N TRP A 27 10.41 -7.61 6.19
CA TRP A 27 9.92 -7.67 4.83
C TRP A 27 11.00 -8.05 3.82
N SER A 28 12.26 -7.67 4.07
CA SER A 28 13.36 -7.95 3.16
C SER A 28 13.66 -9.45 3.13
N VAL A 29 13.56 -10.10 4.29
CA VAL A 29 13.71 -11.56 4.44
C VAL A 29 12.48 -12.29 3.91
N ALA A 30 11.27 -11.86 4.28
CA ALA A 30 10.02 -12.50 3.85
C ALA A 30 9.87 -12.51 2.33
N LEU A 31 10.13 -11.39 1.65
CA LEU A 31 10.00 -11.31 0.19
C LEU A 31 11.08 -12.07 -0.56
N ARG A 32 12.34 -12.07 -0.08
CA ARG A 32 13.48 -12.67 -0.81
C ARG A 32 13.67 -14.14 -0.48
N PHE A 33 13.52 -14.51 0.79
CA PHE A 33 13.92 -15.81 1.31
C PHE A 33 12.77 -16.59 1.95
N GLY A 34 11.55 -16.04 2.01
CA GLY A 34 10.39 -16.71 2.62
C GLY A 34 10.22 -18.15 2.14
N HIS A 35 10.37 -18.38 0.82
CA HIS A 35 10.28 -19.71 0.21
C HIS A 35 11.39 -20.70 0.62
N VAL A 36 12.55 -20.20 1.08
CA VAL A 36 13.70 -21.02 1.51
C VAL A 36 13.57 -21.39 2.99
N ILE A 37 13.06 -20.47 3.80
CA ILE A 37 12.97 -20.61 5.26
C ILE A 37 11.61 -21.16 5.73
N GLY A 38 10.78 -21.64 4.81
CA GLY A 38 9.53 -22.33 5.10
C GLY A 38 8.31 -21.43 4.99
N ASN A 39 7.47 -21.39 6.03
CA ASN A 39 6.19 -20.67 6.01
C ASN A 39 6.31 -19.21 6.46
N TYR A 40 7.37 -18.52 6.03
CA TYR A 40 7.63 -17.12 6.41
C TYR A 40 7.04 -16.16 5.37
N SER A 41 5.71 -16.11 5.30
CA SER A 41 4.92 -15.37 4.29
C SER A 41 4.23 -14.12 4.85
N CYS A 42 4.90 -13.38 5.74
CA CYS A 42 4.34 -12.22 6.44
C CYS A 42 4.42 -10.89 5.66
N ALA A 43 4.98 -10.90 4.44
CA ALA A 43 5.06 -9.74 3.59
C ALA A 43 4.61 -10.04 2.15
N ALA A 44 4.03 -9.04 1.49
CA ALA A 44 3.66 -9.07 0.09
C ALA A 44 4.09 -7.78 -0.61
N GLN A 45 4.47 -7.89 -1.88
CA GLN A 45 4.87 -6.74 -2.69
C GLN A 45 3.94 -6.58 -3.89
N GLY A 46 3.42 -5.37 -4.08
CA GLY A 46 2.70 -4.96 -5.27
C GLY A 46 3.51 -3.93 -6.06
N THR A 47 3.51 -4.03 -7.39
CA THR A 47 4.08 -2.99 -8.26
C THR A 47 3.00 -2.39 -9.13
N GLN A 48 2.89 -1.06 -9.14
CA GLN A 48 1.94 -0.35 -9.99
C GLN A 48 2.57 -0.11 -11.37
N SER A 49 1.94 -0.64 -12.42
CA SER A 49 2.44 -0.63 -13.81
C SER A 49 1.97 0.57 -14.63
N GLY A 50 1.11 1.43 -14.08
CA GLY A 50 0.61 2.62 -14.77
C GLY A 50 1.65 3.70 -14.94
N SER A 51 1.36 4.72 -15.76
CA SER A 51 2.28 5.84 -16.01
C SER A 51 2.25 6.90 -14.89
N LYS A 52 1.17 6.95 -14.10
CA LYS A 52 0.99 7.91 -13.00
C LYS A 52 2.05 7.70 -11.92
N LYS A 53 2.88 8.72 -11.64
CA LYS A 53 3.96 8.67 -10.64
C LYS A 53 3.55 9.25 -9.29
N SER A 54 2.34 9.76 -9.18
CA SER A 54 1.74 10.30 -7.96
C SER A 54 0.49 9.49 -7.62
N LEU A 55 0.26 9.29 -6.33
CA LEU A 55 -1.03 8.84 -5.83
C LEU A 55 -2.00 10.02 -5.84
N ASP A 56 -3.18 9.81 -6.40
CA ASP A 56 -4.28 10.75 -6.26
C ASP A 56 -4.98 10.46 -4.93
N LEU A 57 -4.80 11.36 -3.96
CA LEU A 57 -5.36 11.25 -2.61
C LEU A 57 -6.63 12.10 -2.45
N THR A 58 -7.34 12.41 -3.55
CA THR A 58 -8.64 13.12 -3.49
C THR A 58 -9.76 12.28 -2.87
N GLY A 59 -9.58 10.96 -2.80
CA GLY A 59 -10.51 10.05 -2.13
C GLY A 59 -10.19 9.85 -0.64
N PRO A 60 -11.16 9.38 0.15
CA PRO A 60 -10.94 9.07 1.56
C PRO A 60 -10.00 7.87 1.74
N LEU A 61 -9.22 7.88 2.83
CA LEU A 61 -8.56 6.67 3.31
C LEU A 61 -9.60 5.75 3.93
N LEU A 62 -9.74 4.55 3.38
CA LEU A 62 -10.66 3.53 3.86
C LEU A 62 -9.88 2.44 4.59
N LEU A 63 -10.25 2.16 5.84
CA LEU A 63 -9.62 1.16 6.67
C LEU A 63 -10.66 0.14 7.16
N GLY A 64 -10.35 -1.15 7.07
CA GLY A 64 -11.25 -2.23 7.51
C GLY A 64 -12.31 -2.64 6.48
N GLY A 65 -12.54 -1.85 5.44
CA GLY A 65 -13.44 -2.24 4.36
C GLY A 65 -13.58 -1.16 3.29
N VAL A 66 -14.30 -1.49 2.24
CA VAL A 66 -14.69 -0.57 1.17
C VAL A 66 -16.20 -0.47 1.10
N PRO A 67 -16.76 0.72 0.81
CA PRO A 67 -18.20 0.85 0.59
C PRO A 67 -18.62 0.05 -0.64
N ARG A 68 -19.93 -0.02 -0.90
CA ARG A 68 -20.42 -0.59 -2.17
C ARG A 68 -19.87 0.23 -3.34
N LEU A 69 -18.94 -0.37 -4.07
CA LEU A 69 -18.34 0.21 -5.27
C LEU A 69 -19.24 -0.07 -6.48
N PRO A 70 -19.12 0.70 -7.58
CA PRO A 70 -19.73 0.35 -8.85
C PRO A 70 -19.34 -1.08 -9.26
N GLU A 71 -20.24 -1.82 -9.93
CA GLU A 71 -20.04 -3.24 -10.28
C GLU A 71 -18.74 -3.55 -11.06
N GLU A 72 -18.13 -2.56 -11.70
CA GLU A 72 -16.90 -2.71 -12.48
C GLU A 72 -15.62 -2.63 -11.64
N PHE A 73 -15.69 -2.33 -10.34
CA PHE A 73 -14.49 -2.14 -9.53
C PHE A 73 -13.91 -3.51 -9.10
N PRO A 74 -12.65 -3.84 -9.42
CA PRO A 74 -12.10 -5.19 -9.30
C PRO A 74 -11.67 -5.55 -7.86
N VAL A 75 -12.55 -5.34 -6.88
CA VAL A 75 -12.31 -5.67 -5.47
C VAL A 75 -13.15 -6.90 -5.12
N ARG A 76 -12.49 -8.01 -4.79
CA ARG A 76 -13.18 -9.25 -4.39
C ARG A 76 -13.52 -9.29 -2.90
N ASN A 77 -12.66 -8.68 -2.07
CA ASN A 77 -12.79 -8.66 -0.62
C ASN A 77 -13.20 -7.26 -0.17
N HIS A 78 -14.42 -7.12 0.35
CA HIS A 78 -14.99 -5.81 0.68
C HIS A 78 -14.83 -5.41 2.14
N GLN A 79 -14.54 -6.36 3.02
CA GLN A 79 -14.46 -6.11 4.45
C GLN A 79 -13.38 -6.98 5.08
N PHE A 80 -12.81 -6.45 6.14
CA PHE A 80 -11.93 -7.15 7.05
C PHE A 80 -12.65 -7.29 8.40
N VAL A 81 -12.69 -8.52 8.93
CA VAL A 81 -13.22 -8.81 10.26
C VAL A 81 -12.05 -9.23 11.15
N GLY A 82 -11.64 -8.35 12.04
CA GLY A 82 -10.50 -8.54 12.94
C GLY A 82 -10.13 -7.24 13.67
N CYS A 83 -9.01 -7.25 14.37
CA CYS A 83 -8.51 -6.06 15.08
C CYS A 83 -7.44 -5.34 14.25
N MET A 84 -7.47 -4.01 14.27
CA MET A 84 -6.40 -3.14 13.75
C MET A 84 -5.98 -2.19 14.85
N LYS A 85 -4.69 -1.91 14.98
CA LYS A 85 -4.13 -0.99 15.98
C LYS A 85 -2.86 -0.35 15.43
N ASP A 86 -2.41 0.72 16.08
CA ASP A 86 -1.13 1.39 15.81
C ASP A 86 -1.01 1.96 14.37
N LEU A 87 -2.10 2.52 13.82
CA LEU A 87 -2.07 3.18 12.51
C LEU A 87 -1.16 4.41 12.55
N LYS A 88 -0.21 4.48 11.60
CA LYS A 88 0.65 5.65 11.38
C LYS A 88 0.65 6.05 9.91
N ILE A 89 0.65 7.35 9.64
CA ILE A 89 0.80 7.93 8.30
C ILE A 89 1.95 8.94 8.39
N ASP A 90 2.97 8.81 7.55
CA ASP A 90 4.16 9.66 7.60
C ASP A 90 4.81 9.71 9.00
N GLU A 91 4.88 8.55 9.67
CA GLU A 91 5.33 8.36 11.07
C GLU A 91 4.45 9.04 12.14
N GLU A 92 3.37 9.72 11.74
CA GLU A 92 2.43 10.35 12.65
C GLU A 92 1.33 9.35 13.08
N PRO A 93 1.12 9.12 14.39
CA PRO A 93 0.10 8.21 14.87
C PRO A 93 -1.30 8.79 14.62
N ILE A 94 -2.20 7.96 14.11
CA ILE A 94 -3.61 8.30 13.90
C ILE A 94 -4.42 7.78 15.08
N ASP A 95 -5.22 8.65 15.70
CA ASP A 95 -6.19 8.25 16.72
C ASP A 95 -7.34 7.45 16.07
N MET A 96 -7.53 6.22 16.54
CA MET A 96 -8.50 5.26 16.00
C MET A 96 -9.72 5.05 16.92
N ALA A 97 -9.84 5.83 18.00
CA ALA A 97 -10.89 5.69 19.03
C ALA A 97 -12.17 6.50 18.74
#